data_AF-A0A9D3V6K7-F1
#
_entry.id   AF-A0A9D3V6K7-F1
#
_cell.length_a   1.000
_cell.length_b   1.000
_cell.length_c   1.000
_cell.angle_alpha   90.00
_cell.angle_beta   90.00
_cell.angle_gamma   90.00
#
_symmetry.space_group_name_H-M   'P 1'
#
loop_
_entity.id
_entity.type
_entity.pdbx_description
1 polymer ?
#
loop_
_entity_poly.entity_id
_entity_poly.type
_entity_poly.pdbx_seq_one_letter_code
_entity_poly.pdbx_strand_id
1 'polypeptide(L)'
;MEFFRDLYSMDYLVNGLLPYHSKFPIILMVDMDSLLLTTSDEEIYRAVFSMAPLKTPGVDGFHQIFRGAPLDPKMNRTLHVLLPKVQGLERITQFRPISLCTVVYKIVTKKVVNRQKPLMVKFKKPNQASFVFRRNINHNIIVAQEAIHSMKGLNMK
;
A
#
# COMPACT_ATOMS: atom_id res chain seq x y z
N MET A 1 -7.80 10.32 24.41
CA MET A 1 -6.83 10.85 25.38
C MET A 1 -5.88 9.76 25.90
N GLU A 2 -6.34 8.55 26.21
CA GLU A 2 -5.47 7.45 26.69
C GLU A 2 -4.61 6.83 25.57
N PHE A 3 -5.17 6.57 24.39
CA PHE A 3 -4.48 5.90 23.28
C PHE A 3 -3.10 6.49 22.90
N PHE A 4 -2.95 7.82 22.88
CA PHE A 4 -1.68 8.46 22.54
C PHE A 4 -0.71 8.58 23.72
N ARG A 5 -1.25 8.61 24.95
CA ARG A 5 -0.45 8.50 26.15
C ARG A 5 0.25 7.15 26.15
N ASP A 6 -0.46 6.06 25.88
CA ASP A 6 0.14 4.72 25.87
C ASP A 6 1.10 4.50 24.68
N LEU A 7 0.81 5.11 23.52
CA LEU A 7 1.64 4.99 22.32
C LEU A 7 2.99 5.72 22.44
N TYR A 8 3.05 6.82 23.19
CA TYR A 8 4.23 7.70 23.31
C TYR A 8 4.74 7.89 24.75
N SER A 9 4.14 7.22 25.74
CA SER A 9 4.63 7.20 27.13
C SER A 9 5.96 6.45 27.21
N MET A 10 6.93 7.08 27.86
CA MET A 10 8.29 6.60 28.07
C MET A 10 8.37 5.64 29.27
N ASP A 11 7.77 4.45 29.16
CA ASP A 11 8.06 3.32 30.07
C ASP A 11 8.77 2.16 29.36
N TYR A 12 9.25 2.37 28.13
CA TYR A 12 9.91 1.33 27.32
C TYR A 12 11.42 1.17 27.57
N LEU A 13 12.02 2.01 28.43
CA LEU A 13 13.47 2.01 28.66
C LEU A 13 13.91 1.29 29.95
N VAL A 14 12.98 0.84 30.81
CA VAL A 14 13.36 0.31 32.13
C VAL A 14 13.90 -1.13 32.07
N ASN A 15 13.64 -1.90 31.00
CA ASN A 15 14.04 -3.32 30.96
C ASN A 15 14.75 -3.79 29.67
N GLY A 16 15.10 -2.90 28.73
CA GLY A 16 15.79 -3.29 27.47
C GLY A 16 15.00 -4.23 26.55
N LEU A 17 13.81 -4.68 26.96
CA LEU A 17 12.91 -5.50 26.18
C LEU A 17 11.93 -4.56 25.49
N LEU A 18 12.08 -4.42 24.17
CA LEU A 18 11.03 -3.86 23.33
C LEU A 18 9.71 -4.59 23.70
N PRO A 19 8.55 -3.90 23.74
CA PRO A 19 7.25 -4.50 24.09
C PRO A 19 6.75 -5.55 23.09
N TYR A 20 7.60 -5.97 22.16
CA TYR A 20 7.35 -6.98 21.15
C TYR A 20 7.59 -8.41 21.65
N HIS A 21 7.35 -8.67 22.94
CA HIS A 21 7.11 -10.04 23.37
C HIS A 21 5.69 -10.44 22.96
N SER A 22 5.59 -11.08 21.79
CA SER A 22 4.46 -11.92 21.34
C SER A 22 3.25 -11.14 20.81
N LYS A 23 2.89 -11.08 19.52
CA LYS A 23 3.07 -12.00 18.39
C LYS A 23 3.01 -11.14 17.13
N PHE A 24 3.96 -11.29 16.18
CA PHE A 24 3.70 -10.83 14.82
C PHE A 24 2.40 -11.52 14.34
N PRO A 25 1.46 -10.83 13.68
CA PRO A 25 0.20 -11.47 13.33
C PRO A 25 0.49 -12.71 12.47
N ILE A 26 -0.02 -13.86 12.88
CA ILE A 26 0.21 -15.12 12.18
C ILE A 26 -0.93 -15.29 11.19
N ILE A 27 -0.59 -15.59 9.94
CA ILE A 27 -1.60 -16.00 8.95
C ILE A 27 -2.03 -17.42 9.30
N LEU A 28 -3.30 -17.64 9.59
CA LEU A 28 -3.81 -18.99 9.86
C LEU A 28 -3.91 -19.77 8.56
N MET A 29 -3.86 -21.10 8.62
CA MET A 29 -3.94 -21.94 7.41
C MET A 29 -5.24 -21.69 6.61
N VAL A 30 -6.35 -21.46 7.32
CA VAL A 30 -7.65 -21.07 6.73
C VAL A 30 -7.57 -19.76 5.94
N ASP A 31 -6.72 -18.81 6.35
CA ASP A 31 -6.51 -17.56 5.61
C ASP A 31 -5.66 -17.78 4.34
N MET A 32 -4.75 -18.78 4.35
CA MET A 32 -3.90 -19.13 3.21
C MET A 32 -4.67 -19.85 2.11
N ASP A 33 -5.60 -20.72 2.46
CA ASP A 33 -6.41 -21.47 1.49
C ASP A 33 -7.19 -20.54 0.56
N SER A 34 -7.70 -19.43 1.09
CA SER A 34 -8.37 -18.39 0.31
C SER A 34 -7.44 -17.70 -0.71
N LEU A 35 -6.13 -17.58 -0.40
CA LEU A 35 -5.15 -16.99 -1.32
C LEU A 35 -4.79 -17.96 -2.46
N LEU A 36 -4.79 -19.26 -2.19
CA LEU A 36 -4.38 -20.31 -3.12
C LEU A 36 -5.51 -20.80 -4.03
N LEU A 37 -6.75 -20.39 -3.77
CA LEU A 37 -7.91 -20.77 -4.58
C LEU A 37 -7.70 -20.47 -6.07
N THR A 38 -8.26 -21.30 -6.95
CA THR A 38 -8.22 -21.05 -8.40
C THR A 38 -8.87 -19.70 -8.73
N THR A 39 -8.42 -19.08 -9.82
CA THR A 39 -8.99 -17.81 -10.28
C THR A 39 -10.34 -18.07 -10.92
N SER A 40 -11.37 -17.33 -10.50
CA SER A 40 -12.65 -17.30 -11.22
C SER A 40 -12.75 -16.07 -12.12
N ASP A 41 -13.56 -16.14 -13.18
CA ASP A 41 -13.79 -15.03 -14.11
C ASP A 41 -14.41 -13.81 -13.43
N GLU A 42 -15.28 -14.05 -12.44
CA GLU A 42 -15.87 -13.00 -11.59
C GLU A 42 -14.78 -12.22 -10.84
N GLU A 43 -13.73 -12.91 -10.39
CA GLU A 43 -12.61 -12.25 -9.71
C GLU A 43 -11.79 -11.39 -10.67
N ILE A 44 -11.59 -11.86 -11.90
CA ILE A 44 -10.93 -11.10 -12.97
C ILE A 44 -11.77 -9.86 -13.30
N TYR A 45 -13.08 -10.02 -13.47
CA TYR A 45 -14.01 -8.92 -13.71
C TYR A 45 -13.90 -7.86 -12.59
N ARG A 46 -14.00 -8.29 -11.33
CA ARG A 46 -13.81 -7.38 -10.18
C ARG A 46 -12.46 -6.69 -10.19
N ALA A 47 -11.37 -7.38 -10.56
CA ALA A 47 -10.06 -6.77 -10.68
C ALA A 47 -10.04 -5.68 -11.76
N VAL A 48 -10.56 -5.95 -12.95
CA VAL A 48 -10.65 -4.99 -14.06
C VAL A 48 -11.45 -3.75 -13.66
N PHE A 49 -12.65 -3.92 -13.11
CA PHE A 49 -13.56 -2.82 -12.78
C PHE A 49 -13.22 -2.07 -11.49
N SER A 50 -12.29 -2.59 -10.67
CA SER A 50 -11.79 -1.91 -9.48
C SER A 50 -10.55 -1.05 -9.73
N MET A 51 -10.17 -0.86 -11.00
CA MET A 51 -9.10 0.02 -11.43
C MET A 51 -9.65 1.24 -12.17
N ALA A 52 -8.90 2.34 -12.13
CA ALA A 52 -9.25 3.54 -12.90
C ALA A 52 -9.20 3.23 -14.42
N PRO A 53 -10.22 3.61 -15.19
CA PRO A 53 -10.37 3.19 -16.59
C PRO A 53 -9.31 3.78 -17.53
N LEU A 54 -8.78 4.96 -17.20
CA LEU A 54 -7.81 5.71 -18.01
C LEU A 54 -6.37 5.63 -17.44
N LYS A 55 -5.99 4.49 -16.87
CA LYS A 55 -4.58 4.28 -16.50
C LYS A 55 -3.71 4.28 -17.76
N THR A 56 -2.55 4.92 -17.66
CA THR A 56 -1.56 5.00 -18.73
C THR A 56 -1.22 3.60 -19.27
N PRO A 57 -1.26 3.40 -20.59
CA PRO A 57 -0.95 2.11 -21.20
C PRO A 57 0.51 1.71 -20.96
N GLY A 58 0.77 0.40 -20.99
CA GLY A 58 2.14 -0.12 -20.96
C GLY A 58 2.73 -0.17 -22.38
N VAL A 59 3.74 -1.02 -22.56
CA VAL A 59 4.31 -1.33 -23.89
C VAL A 59 3.29 -1.92 -24.87
N ASP A 60 2.17 -2.42 -24.36
CA ASP A 60 1.07 -3.01 -25.11
C ASP A 60 0.16 -1.96 -25.76
N GLY A 61 0.28 -0.67 -25.39
CA GLY A 61 -0.50 0.42 -25.97
C GLY A 61 -1.99 0.41 -25.61
N PHE A 62 -2.47 -0.60 -24.88
CA PHE A 62 -3.87 -0.76 -24.54
C PHE A 62 -4.24 -0.03 -23.24
N HIS A 63 -5.38 0.66 -23.30
CA HIS A 63 -6.07 1.14 -22.10
C HIS A 63 -6.96 0.02 -21.54
N GLN A 64 -7.23 0.07 -20.24
CA GLN A 64 -7.97 -0.99 -19.53
C GLN A 64 -9.41 -1.21 -20.02
N ILE A 65 -9.98 -0.22 -20.70
CA ILE A 65 -11.34 -0.28 -21.29
C ILE A 65 -11.38 -1.19 -22.53
N PHE A 66 -10.24 -1.50 -23.16
CA PHE A 66 -10.20 -2.36 -24.34
C PHE A 66 -10.53 -3.82 -23.97
N ARG A 67 -11.76 -4.26 -24.27
CA ARG A 67 -12.14 -5.66 -24.25
C ARG A 67 -11.58 -6.35 -25.50
N GLY A 68 -10.99 -7.53 -25.34
CA GLY A 68 -10.63 -8.42 -26.46
C GLY A 68 -9.26 -8.18 -27.09
N ALA A 69 -8.37 -7.41 -26.47
CA ALA A 69 -6.97 -7.36 -26.91
C ALA A 69 -6.32 -8.75 -26.71
N PRO A 70 -5.59 -9.28 -27.70
CA PRO A 70 -4.89 -10.54 -27.56
C PRO A 70 -3.86 -10.44 -26.44
N LEU A 71 -3.72 -11.53 -25.67
CA LEU A 71 -2.69 -11.67 -24.65
C LEU A 71 -1.32 -11.66 -25.34
N ASP A 72 -0.55 -10.58 -25.19
CA ASP A 72 0.83 -10.53 -25.65
C ASP A 72 1.63 -11.58 -24.88
N PRO A 73 2.28 -12.57 -25.53
CA PRO A 73 3.12 -13.56 -24.85
C PRO A 73 4.28 -12.96 -24.03
N LYS A 74 4.58 -11.66 -24.20
CA LYS A 74 5.62 -10.91 -23.46
C LYS A 74 5.02 -10.00 -22.37
N MET A 75 4.04 -10.52 -21.62
CA MET A 75 3.27 -9.81 -20.60
C MET A 75 4.10 -9.11 -19.50
N ASN A 76 5.30 -9.63 -19.22
CA ASN A 76 6.17 -9.15 -18.15
C ASN A 76 7.06 -7.96 -18.56
N ARG A 77 6.88 -7.43 -19.78
CA ARG A 77 7.58 -6.22 -20.20
C ARG A 77 7.00 -5.00 -19.51
N THR A 78 7.89 -4.13 -19.07
CA THR A 78 7.56 -2.87 -18.39
C THR A 78 8.27 -1.74 -19.13
N LEU A 79 7.54 -0.67 -19.42
CA LEU A 79 8.12 0.56 -19.97
C LEU A 79 8.55 1.45 -18.80
N HIS A 80 9.83 1.79 -18.73
CA HIS A 80 10.33 2.76 -17.77
C HIS A 80 10.26 4.17 -18.36
N VAL A 81 9.53 5.05 -17.69
CA VAL A 81 9.41 6.47 -18.03
C VAL A 81 10.06 7.29 -16.94
N LEU A 82 10.93 8.24 -17.32
CA LEU A 82 11.58 9.15 -16.40
C LEU A 82 10.82 10.48 -16.38
N LEU A 83 10.14 10.80 -15.28
CA LEU A 83 9.50 12.10 -15.12
C LEU A 83 10.41 13.09 -14.39
N PRO A 84 10.62 14.32 -14.90
CA PRO A 84 11.40 15.33 -14.21
C PRO A 84 10.77 15.72 -12.86
N LYS A 85 11.57 15.84 -11.80
CA LYS A 85 11.15 16.39 -10.50
C LYS A 85 11.30 17.90 -10.42
N VAL A 86 12.25 18.46 -11.15
CA VAL A 86 12.70 19.86 -11.08
C VAL A 86 12.97 20.39 -12.49
N GLN A 87 13.01 21.72 -12.63
CA GLN A 87 13.48 22.40 -13.84
C GLN A 87 15.02 22.39 -13.86
N GLY A 88 15.63 22.38 -15.05
CA GLY A 88 17.10 22.37 -15.21
C GLY A 88 17.72 21.04 -14.74
N LEU A 89 17.48 19.97 -15.51
CA LEU A 89 17.97 18.63 -15.16
C LEU A 89 19.47 18.49 -15.42
N GLU A 90 20.23 18.14 -14.40
CA GLU A 90 21.69 17.89 -14.46
C GLU A 90 22.07 16.47 -14.01
N ARG A 91 21.22 15.81 -13.21
CA ARG A 91 21.52 14.50 -12.59
C ARG A 91 20.35 13.53 -12.70
N ILE A 92 20.64 12.24 -12.86
CA ILE A 92 19.61 11.19 -12.99
C ILE A 92 18.70 11.06 -11.75
N THR A 93 19.20 11.41 -10.56
CA THR A 93 18.43 11.39 -9.30
C THR A 93 17.29 12.41 -9.28
N GLN A 94 17.32 13.40 -10.17
CA GLN A 94 16.27 14.41 -10.35
C GLN A 94 15.08 13.88 -11.16
N PHE A 95 15.12 12.64 -11.64
CA PHE A 95 13.96 11.99 -12.25
C PHE A 95 13.21 11.10 -11.25
N ARG A 96 11.90 10.95 -11.45
CA ARG A 96 11.07 9.89 -10.86
C ARG A 96 10.94 8.79 -11.91
N PRO A 97 11.51 7.59 -11.69
CA PRO A 97 11.22 6.46 -12.56
C PRO A 97 9.77 6.00 -12.31
N ILE A 98 9.01 5.85 -13.39
CA ILE A 98 7.69 5.25 -13.40
C ILE A 98 7.73 4.00 -14.27
N SER A 99 7.26 2.90 -13.71
CA SER A 99 7.13 1.63 -14.40
C SER A 99 5.70 1.49 -14.95
N LEU A 100 5.55 1.56 -16.26
CA LEU A 100 4.29 1.33 -16.97
C LEU A 100 4.21 -0.13 -17.41
N CYS A 101 3.48 -0.93 -16.64
CA CYS A 101 3.23 -2.34 -16.93
C CYS A 101 2.05 -2.52 -17.90
N THR A 102 1.99 -3.69 -18.54
CA THR A 102 0.86 -4.11 -19.38
C THR A 102 -0.46 -4.14 -18.61
N VAL A 103 -1.58 -4.06 -19.32
CA VAL A 103 -2.93 -4.13 -18.73
C VAL A 103 -3.10 -5.43 -17.94
N VAL A 104 -2.61 -6.54 -18.48
CA VAL A 104 -2.80 -7.84 -17.83
C VAL A 104 -1.94 -7.99 -16.58
N TYR A 105 -0.71 -7.47 -16.57
CA TYR A 105 0.10 -7.42 -15.36
C TYR A 105 -0.61 -6.64 -14.24
N LYS A 106 -1.25 -5.51 -14.60
CA LYS A 106 -2.07 -4.72 -13.66
C LYS A 106 -3.27 -5.53 -13.14
N ILE A 107 -3.96 -6.29 -13.99
CA ILE A 107 -5.08 -7.17 -13.59
C ILE A 107 -4.61 -8.23 -12.59
N VAL A 108 -3.54 -8.96 -12.90
CA VAL A 108 -2.97 -10.00 -12.02
C VAL A 108 -2.59 -9.40 -10.67
N THR A 109 -1.87 -8.28 -10.67
CA THR A 109 -1.45 -7.60 -9.43
C THR A 109 -2.67 -7.12 -8.62
N LYS A 110 -3.67 -6.54 -9.29
CA LYS A 110 -4.88 -6.06 -8.62
C LYS A 110 -5.68 -7.19 -7.99
N LYS A 111 -5.76 -8.33 -8.66
CA LYS A 111 -6.38 -9.55 -8.14
C LYS A 111 -5.66 -9.99 -6.85
N VAL A 112 -4.33 -10.11 -6.87
CA VAL A 112 -3.54 -10.47 -5.68
C VAL A 112 -3.82 -9.50 -4.53
N VAL A 113 -3.83 -8.19 -4.79
CA VAL A 113 -4.17 -7.18 -3.78
C VAL A 113 -5.58 -7.37 -3.24
N ASN A 114 -6.57 -7.67 -4.08
CA ASN A 114 -7.94 -7.90 -3.65
C ASN A 114 -8.05 -9.12 -2.73
N ARG A 115 -7.31 -10.20 -2.98
CA ARG A 115 -7.24 -11.38 -2.08
C ARG A 115 -6.53 -11.09 -0.76
N GLN A 116 -5.48 -10.27 -0.78
CA GLN A 116 -4.71 -9.93 0.43
C GLN A 116 -5.39 -8.87 1.31
N LYS A 117 -6.24 -8.02 0.73
CA LYS A 117 -6.86 -6.88 1.42
C LYS A 117 -7.62 -7.25 2.71
N PRO A 118 -8.40 -8.34 2.78
CA PRO A 118 -9.02 -8.80 4.03
C PRO A 118 -8.00 -9.17 5.10
N LEU A 119 -6.92 -9.85 4.71
CA LEU A 119 -5.85 -10.26 5.63
C LEU A 119 -5.13 -9.05 6.21
N MET A 120 -4.90 -8.01 5.41
CA MET A 120 -4.24 -6.79 5.88
C MET A 120 -4.94 -6.11 7.06
N VAL A 121 -6.23 -6.39 7.33
CA VAL A 121 -6.89 -5.88 8.54
C VAL A 121 -6.20 -6.39 9.82
N LYS A 122 -5.70 -7.63 9.81
CA LYS A 122 -4.97 -8.24 10.93
C LYS A 122 -3.56 -7.65 11.14
N PHE A 123 -2.99 -7.06 10.09
CA PHE A 123 -1.60 -6.57 10.07
C PHE A 123 -1.46 -5.05 10.21
N LYS A 124 -2.55 -4.31 10.15
CA LYS A 124 -2.51 -2.85 10.23
C LYS A 124 -2.22 -2.40 11.65
N LYS A 125 -1.11 -1.69 11.83
CA LYS A 125 -0.84 -1.01 13.11
C LYS A 125 -1.77 0.19 13.29
N PRO A 126 -2.09 0.57 14.54
CA PRO A 126 -2.88 1.76 14.82
C PRO A 126 -2.26 3.05 14.24
N ASN A 127 -0.93 3.15 14.25
CA ASN A 127 -0.17 4.30 13.75
C ASN A 127 0.15 4.27 12.23
N GLN A 128 -0.29 3.25 11.50
CA GLN A 128 -0.02 3.14 10.05
C GLN A 128 -1.07 3.92 9.24
N ALA A 129 -0.79 5.16 8.85
CA ALA A 129 -1.77 5.95 8.07
C ALA A 129 -1.70 5.74 6.56
N SER A 130 -0.53 5.39 6.01
CA SER A 130 -0.35 5.26 4.56
C SER A 130 -0.84 3.90 4.05
N PHE A 131 -1.42 3.90 2.85
CA PHE A 131 -1.87 2.70 2.13
C PHE A 131 -2.92 1.84 2.87
N VAL A 132 -3.63 2.44 3.84
CA VAL A 132 -4.73 1.81 4.55
C VAL A 132 -6.05 2.40 4.06
N PHE A 133 -6.98 1.53 3.66
CA PHE A 133 -8.32 1.94 3.27
C PHE A 133 -8.97 2.81 4.37
N ARG A 134 -9.55 3.95 3.98
CA ARG A 134 -10.13 4.99 4.85
C ARG A 134 -9.16 5.78 5.73
N ARG A 135 -7.84 5.59 5.62
CA ARG A 135 -6.85 6.49 6.22
C ARG A 135 -6.30 7.43 5.15
N ASN A 136 -6.26 8.71 5.49
CA ASN A 136 -5.75 9.78 4.65
C ASN A 136 -4.42 10.29 5.25
N ILE A 137 -3.47 10.72 4.41
CA ILE A 137 -2.19 11.30 4.85
C ILE A 137 -2.37 12.45 5.85
N ASN A 138 -3.47 13.20 5.77
CA ASN A 138 -3.79 14.28 6.70
C ASN A 138 -3.98 13.80 8.14
N HIS A 139 -4.34 12.53 8.37
CA HIS A 139 -4.43 11.98 9.73
C HIS A 139 -3.06 11.98 10.43
N ASN A 140 -1.95 11.89 9.68
CA ASN A 140 -0.61 12.00 10.27
C ASN A 140 -0.36 13.38 10.88
N ILE A 141 -0.95 14.43 10.31
CA ILE A 141 -0.82 15.79 10.84
C ILE A 141 -1.49 15.87 12.21
N ILE A 142 -2.72 15.35 12.32
CA ILE A 142 -3.48 15.30 13.58
C ILE A 142 -2.71 14.50 14.64
N VAL A 143 -2.25 13.30 14.29
CA VAL A 143 -1.47 12.44 15.20
C VAL A 143 -0.20 13.15 15.68
N ALA A 144 0.52 13.84 14.79
CA ALA A 144 1.71 14.59 15.16
C ALA A 144 1.40 15.79 16.08
N GLN A 145 0.32 16.52 15.79
CA GLN A 145 -0.15 17.63 16.62
C GLN A 145 -0.54 17.17 18.03
N GLU A 146 -1.30 16.08 18.14
CA GLU A 146 -1.69 15.49 19.43
C GLU A 146 -0.49 14.98 20.24
N ALA A 147 0.50 14.37 19.58
CA ALA A 147 1.73 13.94 20.23
C ALA A 147 2.50 15.15 20.81
N ILE A 148 2.69 16.21 20.02
CA ILE A 148 3.37 17.45 20.46
C ILE A 148 2.61 18.11 21.62
N HIS A 149 1.28 18.18 21.53
CA HIS A 149 0.45 18.76 22.58
C HIS A 149 0.56 17.96 23.88
N SER A 150 0.53 16.62 23.80
CA SER A 150 0.65 15.74 24.96
C SER A 150 2.00 15.88 25.67
N MET A 151 3.10 15.98 24.92
CA MET A 151 4.45 16.19 25.48
C MET A 151 4.56 17.53 26.21
N LYS A 152 3.93 18.60 25.69
CA LYS A 152 3.92 19.90 26.37
C LYS A 152 3.09 19.88 27.66
N GLY A 153 1.98 19.14 27.68
CA GLY A 153 1.16 18.97 28.89
C GLY A 153 1.83 18.14 29.99
N LEU A 154 2.75 17.24 29.63
CA LEU A 154 3.57 16.46 30.58
C LEU A 154 4.68 17.29 31.24
N ASN A 155 5.21 18.31 30.55
CA ASN A 155 6.23 19.22 31.09
C ASN A 155 5.67 20.34 32.01
N MET A 156 4.37 20.32 32.31
CA MET A 156 3.70 21.29 33.21
C MET A 156 3.17 20.64 34.49
N LYS A 157 3.73 19.49 34.89
CA LYS A 157 3.53 18.87 36.20
C LYS A 157 4.86 18.58 36.87
#